data_AF-A0A218U8W0-F1
#
_entry.id   AF-A0A218U8W0-F1
#
_cell.length_a   1.000
_cell.length_b   1.000
_cell.length_c   1.000
_cell.angle_alpha   90.00
_cell.angle_beta   90.00
_cell.angle_gamma   90.00
#
_symmetry.space_group_name_H-M   'P 1'
#
loop_
_entity.id
_entity.type
_entity.pdbx_description
1 polymer ?
#
loop_
_entity_poly.entity_id
_entity_poly.type
_entity_poly.pdbx_seq_one_letter_code
_entity_poly.pdbx_strand_id
1 'polypeptide(L)'
;MILALVRQILATCPVASWGRALLVASLGRELGLGLLAAPSSDPLLVELVEAVGSCPDRAVLRRRLRCECAVCGWGLPRQLMQWLPGCSCPLCPECFRLHFTVGLRERGVEALGCPSCGRPDLRDDAQRLWYWSTLEPALRRCLDPDTFGLVTRKLTELELQRDPQFLWCPHVLVYTGLYWFILVWYWDELGGGLGLLG
;
A
#
# COMPACT_ATOMS: atom_id res chain seq x y z
N MET A 1 21.27 -4.27 14.85
CA MET A 1 20.28 -4.44 13.76
C MET A 1 20.90 -4.66 12.38
N ILE A 2 21.74 -3.75 11.85
CA ILE A 2 22.23 -3.87 10.45
C ILE A 2 23.03 -5.16 10.19
N LEU A 3 23.84 -5.63 11.14
CA LEU A 3 24.61 -6.87 11.01
C LEU A 3 23.74 -8.13 10.89
N ALA A 4 22.55 -8.14 11.50
CA ALA A 4 21.61 -9.25 11.38
C ALA A 4 21.01 -9.29 9.96
N LEU A 5 20.67 -8.13 9.41
CA LEU A 5 20.17 -7.99 8.04
C LEU A 5 21.21 -8.41 7.00
N VAL A 6 22.48 -8.04 7.21
CA VAL A 6 23.58 -8.45 6.32
C VAL A 6 23.74 -9.97 6.31
N ARG A 7 23.68 -10.63 7.49
CA ARG A 7 23.73 -12.09 7.59
C ARG A 7 22.54 -12.75 6.89
N GLN A 8 21.35 -12.17 7.05
CA GLN A 8 20.15 -12.66 6.38
C GLN A 8 20.26 -12.54 4.85
N ILE A 9 20.69 -11.38 4.33
CA ILE A 9 20.90 -11.15 2.89
C ILE A 9 21.92 -12.12 2.31
N LEU A 10 23.04 -12.38 3.00
CA LEU A 10 24.03 -13.36 2.57
C LEU A 10 23.49 -14.80 2.54
N ALA A 11 22.51 -15.12 3.39
CA ALA A 11 21.89 -16.43 3.45
C ALA A 11 20.80 -16.63 2.39
N THR A 12 20.12 -15.56 1.96
CA THR A 12 18.93 -15.64 1.08
C THR A 12 19.11 -15.08 -0.32
N CYS A 13 20.16 -14.29 -0.56
CA CYS A 13 20.40 -13.62 -1.84
C CYS A 13 21.80 -13.97 -2.39
N PRO A 14 21.97 -14.05 -3.73
CA PRO A 14 23.26 -14.32 -4.36
C PRO A 14 24.15 -13.06 -4.38
N VAL A 15 24.61 -12.64 -3.20
CA VAL A 15 25.56 -11.52 -3.03
C VAL A 15 27.00 -12.02 -2.94
N ALA A 16 27.85 -11.55 -3.84
CA ALA A 16 29.24 -12.04 -3.97
C ALA A 16 30.19 -11.64 -2.81
N SER A 17 29.82 -10.67 -1.96
CA SER A 17 30.69 -10.22 -0.86
C SER A 17 29.94 -9.55 0.28
N TRP A 18 30.56 -9.55 1.47
CA TRP A 18 30.02 -8.90 2.67
C TRP A 18 29.81 -7.38 2.48
N GLY A 19 30.71 -6.71 1.76
CA GLY A 19 30.57 -5.29 1.44
C GLY A 19 29.36 -4.98 0.55
N ARG A 20 29.04 -5.85 -0.41
CA ARG A 20 27.83 -5.75 -1.23
C ARG A 20 26.57 -6.00 -0.41
N ALA A 21 26.59 -7.01 0.46
CA ALA A 21 25.49 -7.28 1.37
C ALA A 21 25.23 -6.12 2.35
N LEU A 22 26.28 -5.46 2.85
CA LEU A 22 26.17 -4.25 3.66
C LEU A 22 25.56 -3.09 2.87
N LEU A 23 25.94 -2.93 1.61
CA LEU A 23 25.40 -1.88 0.74
C LEU A 23 23.91 -2.11 0.43
N VAL A 24 23.52 -3.34 0.10
CA VAL A 24 22.11 -3.76 -0.04
C VAL A 24 21.34 -3.51 1.27
N ALA A 25 21.89 -3.90 2.42
CA ALA A 25 21.24 -3.67 3.72
C ALA A 25 21.06 -2.18 4.02
N SER A 26 22.05 -1.35 3.69
CA SER A 26 21.99 0.10 3.91
C SER A 26 20.95 0.79 3.02
N LEU A 27 20.92 0.45 1.74
CA LEU A 27 19.95 0.98 0.78
C LEU A 27 18.54 0.44 1.03
N GLY A 28 18.42 -0.85 1.36
CA GLY A 28 17.14 -1.47 1.71
C GLY A 28 16.52 -0.86 2.97
N ARG A 29 17.34 -0.51 3.97
CA ARG A 29 16.88 0.21 5.15
C ARG A 29 16.44 1.64 4.83
N GLU A 30 17.17 2.36 3.97
CA GLU A 30 16.76 3.69 3.45
C GLU A 30 15.46 3.63 2.66
N LEU A 31 15.16 2.49 2.06
CA LEU A 31 13.95 2.22 1.32
C LEU A 31 12.73 1.85 2.16
N GLY A 32 12.93 1.62 3.46
CA GLY A 32 11.90 1.03 4.30
C GLY A 32 11.56 -0.41 3.92
N LEU A 33 12.45 -1.13 3.22
CA LEU A 33 12.45 -2.59 3.10
C LEU A 33 12.81 -3.16 4.48
N GLY A 34 11.89 -3.03 5.42
CA GLY A 34 11.96 -3.66 6.74
C GLY A 34 11.84 -5.16 6.51
N LEU A 35 12.95 -5.88 6.59
CA LEU A 35 13.08 -7.28 6.19
C LEU A 35 11.90 -8.12 6.69
N LEU A 36 11.02 -8.45 5.75
CA LEU A 36 9.99 -9.46 5.87
C LEU A 36 10.64 -10.78 6.31
N ALA A 37 9.87 -11.62 7.01
CA ALA A 37 10.31 -12.95 7.44
C ALA A 37 10.79 -13.85 6.28
N ALA A 38 10.49 -13.50 5.02
CA ALA A 38 10.91 -14.18 3.80
C ALA A 38 11.47 -13.19 2.75
N PRO A 39 12.78 -12.89 2.77
CA PRO A 39 13.43 -11.94 1.84
C PRO A 39 13.55 -12.47 0.38
N SER A 40 13.36 -13.77 0.14
CA SER A 40 13.46 -14.36 -1.21
C SER A 40 12.28 -14.04 -2.13
N SER A 41 11.19 -13.49 -1.59
CA SER A 41 9.95 -13.24 -2.34
C SER A 41 9.68 -11.75 -2.58
N ASP A 42 10.51 -10.86 -2.03
CA ASP A 42 10.37 -9.43 -2.27
C ASP A 42 11.04 -9.05 -3.59
N PRO A 43 10.27 -8.71 -4.65
CA PRO A 43 10.83 -8.35 -5.94
C PRO A 43 11.77 -7.13 -5.85
N LEU A 44 11.56 -6.25 -4.86
CA LEU A 44 12.37 -5.05 -4.66
C LEU A 44 13.78 -5.40 -4.15
N LEU A 45 13.90 -6.44 -3.31
CA LEU A 45 15.18 -6.88 -2.80
C LEU A 45 16.01 -7.57 -3.90
N VAL A 46 15.35 -8.35 -4.77
CA VAL A 46 16.01 -9.02 -5.89
C VAL A 46 16.61 -8.00 -6.86
N GLU A 47 15.83 -7.00 -7.30
CA GLU A 47 16.34 -5.94 -8.18
C GLU A 47 17.47 -5.13 -7.54
N LEU A 48 17.37 -4.85 -6.23
CA LEU A 48 18.44 -4.15 -5.51
C LEU A 48 19.72 -4.98 -5.44
N VAL A 49 19.62 -6.29 -5.21
CA VAL A 49 20.76 -7.22 -5.19
C VAL A 49 21.42 -7.30 -6.57
N GLU A 50 20.66 -7.39 -7.65
CA GLU A 50 21.19 -7.39 -9.02
C GLU A 50 21.87 -6.06 -9.37
N ALA A 51 21.24 -4.93 -9.02
CA ALA A 51 21.81 -3.61 -9.26
C ALA A 51 23.16 -3.43 -8.54
N VAL A 52 23.23 -3.82 -7.25
CA VAL A 52 24.48 -3.80 -6.46
C VAL A 52 25.50 -4.81 -6.98
N GLY A 53 25.04 -5.95 -7.50
CA GLY A 53 25.87 -6.95 -8.17
C GLY A 53 26.59 -6.38 -9.41
N SER A 54 25.87 -5.58 -10.20
CA SER A 54 26.38 -4.93 -11.41
C SER A 54 27.29 -3.73 -11.14
N CYS A 55 27.07 -3.00 -10.04
CA CYS A 55 27.88 -1.85 -9.66
C CYS A 55 27.84 -1.63 -8.13
N PRO A 56 28.98 -1.71 -7.43
CA PRO A 56 29.03 -1.53 -5.98
C PRO A 56 29.16 -0.05 -5.55
N ASP A 57 29.20 0.91 -6.47
CA ASP A 57 29.37 2.32 -6.14
C ASP A 57 28.01 2.98 -5.85
N ARG A 58 27.84 3.43 -4.61
CA ARG A 58 26.62 4.06 -4.12
C ARG A 58 26.26 5.35 -4.88
N ALA A 59 27.24 6.15 -5.29
CA ALA A 59 26.99 7.38 -6.03
C ALA A 59 26.59 7.08 -7.48
N VAL A 60 27.20 6.07 -8.10
CA VAL A 60 26.85 5.62 -9.46
C VAL A 60 25.49 4.93 -9.47
N LEU A 61 25.18 4.12 -8.46
CA LEU A 61 23.85 3.58 -8.24
C LEU A 61 22.87 4.75 -8.18
N ARG A 62 23.00 5.69 -7.22
CA ARG A 62 22.14 6.88 -7.13
C ARG A 62 21.98 7.67 -8.44
N ARG A 63 23.02 7.78 -9.27
CA ARG A 63 22.96 8.45 -10.59
C ARG A 63 22.28 7.61 -11.68
N ARG A 64 22.37 6.27 -11.61
CA ARG A 64 21.63 5.34 -12.48
C ARG A 64 20.14 5.28 -12.12
N LEU A 65 19.80 5.56 -10.85
CA LEU A 65 18.44 5.59 -10.33
C LEU A 65 17.76 6.94 -10.71
N ARG A 66 17.22 7.03 -11.93
CA ARG A 66 16.75 8.27 -12.57
C ARG A 66 15.34 8.75 -12.17
N CYS A 67 14.70 8.16 -11.15
CA CYS A 67 13.40 8.62 -10.67
C CYS A 67 13.54 9.08 -9.23
N GLU A 68 13.22 10.33 -8.94
CA GLU A 68 13.27 10.90 -7.59
C GLU A 68 11.87 10.93 -6.99
N CYS A 69 11.74 10.55 -5.72
CA CYS A 69 10.46 10.59 -5.02
C CYS A 69 9.98 12.04 -4.92
N ALA A 70 8.74 12.30 -5.32
CA ALA A 70 8.15 13.64 -5.32
C ALA A 70 7.90 14.21 -3.90
N VAL A 71 8.07 13.39 -2.85
CA VAL A 71 7.86 13.80 -1.45
C VAL A 71 9.18 13.97 -0.71
N CYS A 72 10.08 12.98 -0.76
CA CYS A 72 11.33 13.00 -0.01
C CYS A 72 12.59 13.27 -0.85
N GLY A 73 12.47 13.36 -2.18
CA GLY A 73 13.59 13.60 -3.10
C GLY A 73 14.54 12.41 -3.28
N TRP A 74 14.23 11.25 -2.72
CA TRP A 74 15.13 10.09 -2.79
C TRP A 74 15.04 9.37 -4.15
N GLY A 75 16.21 9.09 -4.75
CA GLY A 75 16.33 8.50 -6.08
C GLY A 75 16.27 6.96 -6.10
N LEU A 76 15.36 6.40 -6.90
CA LEU A 76 15.14 4.97 -7.13
C LEU A 76 15.09 4.61 -8.62
N PRO A 77 15.31 3.33 -8.99
CA PRO A 77 14.93 2.87 -10.31
C PRO A 77 13.42 3.04 -10.44
N ARG A 78 12.98 3.36 -11.66
CA ARG A 78 11.57 3.54 -11.96
C ARG A 78 10.76 2.36 -11.43
N GLN A 79 11.17 1.12 -11.70
CA GLN A 79 10.48 -0.12 -11.31
C GLN A 79 10.18 -0.25 -9.81
N LEU A 80 10.97 0.40 -8.94
CA LEU A 80 10.77 0.38 -7.49
C LEU A 80 9.91 1.54 -6.97
N MET A 81 9.58 2.51 -7.82
CA MET A 81 8.66 3.59 -7.48
C MET A 81 7.22 3.11 -7.56
N GLN A 82 6.36 3.72 -6.76
CA GLN A 82 4.92 3.57 -6.82
C GLN A 82 4.30 4.78 -7.52
N TRP A 83 3.25 4.53 -8.30
CA TRP A 83 2.45 5.57 -8.93
C TRP A 83 1.00 5.39 -8.58
N LEU A 84 0.35 6.51 -8.30
CA LEU A 84 -1.07 6.53 -8.04
C LEU A 84 -1.86 6.61 -9.34
N PRO A 85 -2.98 5.88 -9.47
CA PRO A 85 -3.85 5.97 -10.63
C PRO A 85 -4.27 7.43 -10.87
N GLY A 86 -4.14 7.92 -12.10
CA GLY A 86 -4.49 9.30 -12.45
C GLY A 86 -3.39 10.34 -12.23
N CYS A 87 -2.18 9.96 -11.81
CA CYS A 87 -1.02 10.84 -11.79
C CYS A 87 0.26 10.13 -12.24
N SER A 88 1.28 10.91 -12.65
CA SER A 88 2.61 10.41 -13.02
C SER A 88 3.69 10.72 -11.96
N CYS A 89 3.27 11.12 -10.75
CA CYS A 89 4.18 11.46 -9.65
C CYS A 89 4.82 10.19 -9.07
N PRO A 90 6.15 10.05 -9.12
CA PRO A 90 6.85 8.92 -8.50
C PRO A 90 6.86 9.05 -6.97
N LEU A 91 6.49 7.99 -6.27
CA LEU A 91 6.56 7.90 -4.81
C LEU A 91 7.46 6.72 -4.42
N CYS A 92 8.37 6.93 -3.46
CA CYS A 92 9.10 5.80 -2.90
C CYS A 92 8.15 4.92 -2.08
N PRO A 93 8.46 3.62 -1.90
CA PRO A 93 7.61 2.68 -1.16
C PRO A 93 7.28 3.15 0.26
N GLU A 94 8.23 3.79 0.94
CA GLU A 94 8.03 4.31 2.29
C GLU A 94 7.06 5.50 2.32
N CYS A 95 7.22 6.51 1.46
CA CYS A 95 6.30 7.63 1.39
C CYS A 95 4.90 7.18 0.96
N PHE A 96 4.80 6.20 0.06
CA PHE A 96 3.54 5.60 -0.34
C PHE A 96 2.86 4.92 0.87
N ARG A 97 3.56 4.01 1.56
CA ARG A 97 3.04 3.33 2.75
C ARG A 97 2.63 4.33 3.83
N LEU A 98 3.51 5.25 4.21
CA LEU A 98 3.26 6.25 5.25
C LEU A 98 2.06 7.14 4.92
N HIS A 99 1.95 7.59 3.68
CA HIS A 99 0.83 8.43 3.23
C HIS A 99 -0.52 7.75 3.47
N PHE A 100 -0.65 6.46 3.12
CA PHE A 100 -1.87 5.71 3.35
C PHE A 100 -2.05 5.28 4.80
N THR A 101 -1.01 4.84 5.51
CA THR A 101 -1.14 4.45 6.93
C THR A 101 -1.60 5.62 7.80
N VAL A 102 -1.00 6.80 7.64
CA VAL A 102 -1.40 8.01 8.37
C VAL A 102 -2.72 8.54 7.82
N GLY A 103 -2.83 8.62 6.50
CA GLY A 103 -4.01 9.15 5.84
C GLY A 103 -5.29 8.36 6.16
N LEU A 104 -5.25 7.04 6.21
CA LEU A 104 -6.42 6.24 6.57
C LEU A 104 -6.81 6.39 8.04
N ARG A 105 -5.85 6.66 8.94
CA ARG A 105 -6.13 6.86 10.36
C ARG A 105 -6.69 8.25 10.63
N GLU A 106 -6.13 9.27 10.02
CA GLU A 106 -6.40 10.67 10.35
C GLU A 106 -7.33 11.37 9.37
N ARG A 107 -7.48 10.87 8.14
CA ARG A 107 -8.26 11.49 7.06
C ARG A 107 -9.30 10.52 6.48
N GLY A 108 -10.31 11.08 5.81
CA GLY A 108 -11.29 10.32 5.03
C GLY A 108 -10.69 9.84 3.70
N VAL A 109 -11.24 8.77 3.12
CA VAL A 109 -10.76 8.21 1.83
C VAL A 109 -10.98 9.15 0.64
N GLU A 110 -11.82 10.18 0.78
CA GLU A 110 -11.98 11.28 -0.17
C GLU A 110 -10.80 12.25 -0.23
N ALA A 111 -9.96 12.28 0.82
CA ALA A 111 -8.77 13.15 0.91
C ALA A 111 -7.45 12.40 0.66
N LEU A 112 -7.52 11.15 0.19
CA LEU A 112 -6.36 10.28 -0.05
C LEU A 112 -5.96 10.22 -1.52
N GLY A 113 -5.83 11.40 -2.15
CA GLY A 113 -5.16 11.57 -3.43
C GLY A 113 -3.64 11.66 -3.28
N CYS A 114 -2.94 11.91 -4.39
CA CYS A 114 -1.47 11.98 -4.40
C CYS A 114 -0.92 13.03 -3.43
N PRO A 115 0.05 12.68 -2.55
CA PRO A 115 0.66 13.65 -1.62
C PRO A 115 1.43 14.78 -2.30
N SER A 116 1.84 14.60 -3.57
CA SER A 116 2.58 15.61 -4.31
C SER A 116 1.68 16.57 -5.08
N CYS A 117 0.68 16.05 -5.81
CA CYS A 117 -0.15 16.87 -6.70
C CYS A 117 -1.63 16.94 -6.32
N GLY A 118 -2.07 16.21 -5.29
CA GLY A 118 -3.45 16.17 -4.83
C GLY A 118 -4.44 15.45 -5.76
N ARG A 119 -3.95 14.84 -6.86
CA ARG A 119 -4.78 14.13 -7.85
C ARG A 119 -4.86 12.63 -7.55
N PRO A 120 -5.91 11.92 -7.96
CA PRO A 120 -7.13 12.41 -8.63
C PRO A 120 -8.10 13.12 -7.69
N ASP A 121 -9.04 13.90 -8.24
CA ASP A 121 -10.11 14.50 -7.45
C ASP A 121 -11.14 13.40 -7.10
N LEU A 122 -11.25 13.06 -5.82
CA LEU A 122 -12.10 11.96 -5.35
C LEU A 122 -13.52 12.42 -5.01
N ARG A 123 -13.92 13.62 -5.47
CA ARG A 123 -15.30 14.12 -5.36
C ARG A 123 -16.26 13.42 -6.32
N ASP A 124 -15.78 13.00 -7.48
CA ASP A 124 -16.56 12.26 -8.46
C ASP A 124 -16.57 10.76 -8.14
N ASP A 125 -17.75 10.16 -8.21
CA ASP A 125 -18.01 8.80 -7.73
C ASP A 125 -17.39 7.75 -8.65
N ALA A 126 -17.52 7.96 -9.97
CA ALA A 126 -16.95 7.08 -10.97
C ALA A 126 -15.42 7.12 -10.91
N GLN A 127 -14.83 8.31 -10.82
CA GLN A 127 -13.39 8.49 -10.68
C GLN A 127 -12.85 7.89 -9.38
N ARG A 128 -13.57 8.06 -8.27
CA ARG A 128 -13.22 7.47 -6.97
C ARG A 128 -13.26 5.95 -7.00
N LEU A 129 -14.32 5.35 -7.56
CA LEU A 129 -14.45 3.90 -7.69
C LEU A 129 -13.34 3.32 -8.56
N TRP A 130 -13.03 3.96 -9.69
CA TRP A 130 -11.93 3.57 -10.56
C TRP A 130 -10.57 3.66 -9.85
N TYR A 131 -10.35 4.75 -9.11
CA TYR A 131 -9.12 4.96 -8.34
C TYR A 131 -8.91 3.86 -7.30
N TRP A 132 -9.91 3.60 -6.46
CA TRP A 132 -9.80 2.62 -5.39
C TRP A 132 -9.73 1.19 -5.91
N SER A 133 -10.50 0.81 -6.93
CA SER A 133 -10.41 -0.53 -7.53
C SER A 133 -9.03 -0.82 -8.14
N THR A 134 -8.38 0.20 -8.71
CA THR A 134 -7.02 0.07 -9.26
C THR A 134 -5.96 0.06 -8.16
N LEU A 135 -6.17 0.82 -7.09
CA LEU A 135 -5.20 1.03 -6.01
C LEU A 135 -5.22 -0.07 -4.95
N GLU A 136 -6.38 -0.68 -4.69
CA GLU A 136 -6.58 -1.70 -3.66
C GLU A 136 -5.59 -2.88 -3.75
N PRO A 137 -5.32 -3.49 -4.93
CA PRO A 137 -4.35 -4.58 -5.03
C PRO A 137 -2.91 -4.15 -4.69
N ALA A 138 -2.57 -2.88 -4.91
CA ALA A 138 -1.27 -2.32 -4.52
C ALA A 138 -1.21 -2.09 -3.01
N LEU A 139 -2.28 -1.56 -2.40
CA LEU A 139 -2.37 -1.33 -0.96
C LEU A 139 -2.33 -2.64 -0.17
N ARG A 140 -3.04 -3.67 -0.63
CA ARG A 140 -3.05 -4.99 0.01
C ARG A 140 -1.65 -5.64 0.09
N ARG A 141 -0.77 -5.30 -0.84
CA ARG A 141 0.63 -5.77 -0.84
C ARG A 141 1.56 -4.92 0.05
N CYS A 142 1.22 -3.66 0.29
CA CYS A 142 2.10 -2.70 0.97
C CYS A 142 1.70 -2.38 2.41
N LEU A 143 0.44 -2.60 2.78
CA LEU A 143 -0.12 -2.27 4.09
C LEU A 143 -0.41 -3.53 4.90
N ASP A 144 -0.29 -3.41 6.22
CA ASP A 144 -0.70 -4.46 7.15
C ASP A 144 -2.22 -4.73 7.05
N PRO A 145 -2.68 -5.96 7.31
CA PRO A 145 -4.09 -6.33 7.21
C PRO A 145 -5.03 -5.42 8.00
N ASP A 146 -4.62 -5.01 9.20
CA ASP A 146 -5.41 -4.13 10.06
C ASP A 146 -5.58 -2.73 9.45
N THR A 147 -4.53 -2.20 8.83
CA THR A 147 -4.57 -0.89 8.17
C THR A 147 -5.34 -0.97 6.85
N PHE A 148 -5.21 -2.07 6.12
CA PHE A 148 -6.00 -2.33 4.93
C PHE A 148 -7.50 -2.46 5.24
N GLY A 149 -7.86 -3.09 6.36
CA GLY A 149 -9.26 -3.16 6.81
C GLY A 149 -9.91 -1.79 7.03
N LEU A 150 -9.13 -0.76 7.37
CA LEU A 150 -9.63 0.62 7.46
C LEU A 150 -10.02 1.18 6.09
N VAL A 151 -9.38 0.76 5.00
CA VAL A 151 -9.75 1.17 3.63
C VAL A 151 -11.15 0.68 3.32
N THR A 152 -11.37 -0.64 3.47
CA THR A 152 -12.67 -1.26 3.22
C THR A 152 -13.74 -0.62 4.10
N ARG A 153 -13.44 -0.41 5.39
CA ARG A 153 -14.39 0.21 6.33
C ARG A 153 -14.79 1.61 5.92
N LYS A 154 -13.83 2.46 5.56
CA LYS A 154 -14.12 3.84 5.18
C LYS A 154 -14.82 3.95 3.83
N LEU A 155 -14.51 3.07 2.87
CA LEU A 155 -15.23 3.02 1.60
C LEU A 155 -16.69 2.60 1.81
N THR A 156 -16.93 1.55 2.59
CA THR A 156 -18.29 1.12 2.94
C THR A 156 -19.03 2.20 3.73
N GLU A 157 -18.41 2.82 4.74
CA GLU A 157 -19.01 3.92 5.51
C GLU A 157 -19.44 5.09 4.60
N LEU A 158 -18.64 5.46 3.59
CA LEU A 158 -19.00 6.51 2.64
C LEU A 158 -20.13 6.12 1.68
N GLU A 159 -20.18 4.86 1.24
CA GLU A 159 -21.29 4.35 0.42
C GLU A 159 -22.59 4.36 1.22
N LEU A 160 -22.54 3.92 2.48
CA LEU A 160 -23.68 3.86 3.39
C LEU A 160 -24.18 5.24 3.83
N GLN A 161 -23.30 6.21 4.07
CA GLN A 161 -23.69 7.60 4.39
C GLN A 161 -24.43 8.32 3.25
N ARG A 162 -24.29 7.83 2.02
CA ARG A 162 -24.95 8.38 0.85
C ARG A 162 -26.29 7.76 0.54
N ASP A 163 -26.60 6.62 1.14
CA ASP A 163 -27.90 5.98 1.01
C ASP A 163 -28.89 6.65 2.00
N PRO A 164 -29.88 7.41 1.51
CA PRO A 164 -30.84 8.10 2.38
C PRO A 164 -31.77 7.15 3.13
N GLN A 165 -31.82 5.87 2.76
CA GLN A 165 -32.60 4.83 3.46
C GLN A 165 -31.76 4.09 4.52
N PHE A 166 -30.45 4.34 4.57
CA PHE A 166 -29.57 3.60 5.45
C PHE A 166 -29.59 4.13 6.90
N LEU A 167 -29.95 3.25 7.83
CA LEU A 167 -29.96 3.53 9.26
C LEU A 167 -28.81 2.79 9.95
N TRP A 168 -27.96 3.54 10.65
CA TRP A 168 -26.90 2.95 11.49
C TRP A 168 -27.52 2.29 12.73
N CYS A 169 -27.33 0.98 12.92
CA CYS A 169 -27.70 0.31 14.16
C CYS A 169 -26.77 0.77 15.32
N PRO A 170 -27.28 1.49 16.34
CA PRO A 170 -26.43 2.07 17.38
C PRO A 170 -25.76 1.05 18.32
N HIS A 171 -26.20 -0.22 18.29
CA HIS A 171 -25.63 -1.29 19.11
C HIS A 171 -24.41 -2.01 18.49
N VAL A 172 -24.13 -1.85 17.18
CA VAL A 172 -23.20 -2.72 16.44
C VAL A 172 -21.81 -2.09 16.22
N LEU A 173 -21.58 -0.87 16.73
CA LEU A 173 -20.29 -0.19 16.56
C LEU A 173 -19.17 -0.63 17.54
N VAL A 174 -19.49 -1.46 18.54
CA VAL A 174 -18.54 -1.80 19.63
C VAL A 174 -17.93 -3.19 19.49
N TYR A 175 -18.55 -4.12 18.77
CA TYR A 175 -18.08 -5.50 18.73
C TYR A 175 -18.01 -6.05 17.30
N THR A 176 -16.78 -6.39 16.91
CA THR A 176 -16.42 -7.35 15.85
C THR A 176 -16.53 -6.90 14.39
N GLY A 177 -15.40 -6.96 13.68
CA GLY A 177 -15.31 -6.81 12.23
C GLY A 177 -15.97 -7.96 11.48
N LEU A 178 -17.30 -7.97 11.43
CA LEU A 178 -18.10 -8.94 10.69
C LEU A 178 -18.91 -8.23 9.60
N TYR A 179 -18.29 -8.11 8.42
CA TYR A 179 -18.89 -7.62 7.17
C TYR A 179 -20.01 -8.48 6.60
N TRP A 180 -20.39 -9.58 7.26
CA TRP A 180 -21.33 -10.55 6.70
C TRP A 180 -22.80 -10.12 6.84
N PHE A 181 -23.16 -9.27 7.80
CA PHE A 181 -24.57 -8.96 8.07
C PHE A 181 -25.17 -7.86 7.19
N ILE A 182 -24.36 -6.97 6.62
CA ILE A 182 -24.86 -5.85 5.79
C ILE A 182 -25.31 -6.34 4.40
N LEU A 183 -24.59 -7.30 3.81
CA LEU A 183 -24.99 -7.90 2.52
C LEU A 183 -26.27 -8.76 2.61
N VAL A 184 -26.54 -9.36 3.78
CA VAL A 184 -27.76 -10.19 3.97
C VAL A 184 -29.01 -9.32 3.99
N TRP A 185 -28.95 -8.13 4.60
CA TRP A 185 -30.09 -7.21 4.61
C TRP A 185 -30.35 -6.54 3.26
N TYR A 186 -29.30 -6.19 2.51
CA TYR A 186 -29.46 -5.55 1.19
C TYR A 186 -30.09 -6.49 0.14
N TRP A 187 -29.97 -7.81 0.31
CA TRP A 187 -30.62 -8.79 -0.56
C TRP A 187 -32.12 -8.98 -0.23
N ASP A 188 -32.54 -8.68 1.00
CA ASP A 188 -33.94 -8.88 1.44
C ASP A 188 -34.87 -7.76 0.94
N GLU A 189 -34.35 -6.54 0.72
CA GLU A 189 -35.15 -5.39 0.25
C GLU A 189 -35.37 -5.31 -1.27
N LEU A 190 -34.62 -6.04 -2.09
CA LEU A 190 -34.76 -6.03 -3.56
C LEU A 190 -35.77 -7.05 -4.13
N GLY A 191 -36.62 -7.64 -3.29
CA GLY A 191 -37.82 -8.34 -3.74
C GLY A 191 -37.55 -9.67 -4.46
N GLY A 192 -37.07 -10.66 -3.70
CA GLY A 192 -37.08 -12.06 -4.10
C GLY A 192 -37.88 -12.89 -3.11
N GLY A 193 -39.21 -12.84 -3.19
CA GLY A 193 -40.06 -13.67 -2.34
C GLY A 193 -39.85 -15.17 -2.59
N LEU A 194 -39.61 -15.93 -1.52
CA LEU A 194 -40.32 -17.19 -1.18
C LEU A 194 -39.72 -17.82 0.10
N GLY A 195 -40.58 -18.03 1.10
CA GLY A 195 -40.49 -19.20 1.97
C GLY A 195 -39.92 -18.99 3.37
N LEU A 196 -40.81 -18.64 4.30
CA LEU A 196 -40.70 -19.08 5.69
C LEU A 196 -40.65 -20.61 5.74
N LEU A 197 -39.58 -21.19 6.28
CA LEU A 197 -39.63 -22.48 6.97
C LEU A 197 -38.74 -22.40 8.21
N GLY A 198 -39.30 -22.88 9.32
CA GLY A 198 -38.61 -22.98 10.62
C GLY A 198 -37.65 -24.16 10.70
#